data_AF-A0A7X8A1U5-F1
#
_entry.id   AF-A0A7X8A1U5-F1
#
_cell.length_a   1.000
_cell.length_b   1.000
_cell.length_c   1.000
_cell.angle_alpha   90.00
_cell.angle_beta   90.00
_cell.angle_gamma   90.00
#
_symmetry.space_group_name_H-M   'P 1'
#
loop_
_entity.id
_entity.type
_entity.pdbx_description
1 polymer ?
#
loop_
_entity_poly.entity_id
_entity_poly.type
_entity_poly.pdbx_seq_one_letter_code
_entity_poly.pdbx_strand_id
1 'polypeptide(L)'
;MKKIFYTSLFFIFPLISSAQINPQEIKRIKEEISKIQSQADSANPKRADLFVKIGKLYSQINDADNAQISFEKALEIDPKNDEAHFMLALIFEKKKIDNKALEHWKKCLEFTSNASFKAIAEKHINYLSRK
;
A
#
# COMPACT_ATOMS: atom_id res chain seq x y z
N MET A 1 44.67 25.31 -32.73
CA MET A 1 44.64 25.08 -31.26
C MET A 1 43.76 26.12 -30.59
N LYS A 2 42.50 25.78 -30.27
CA LYS A 2 41.69 26.44 -29.23
C LYS A 2 40.94 25.32 -28.50
N LYS A 3 41.32 25.12 -27.24
CA LYS A 3 40.81 24.06 -26.35
C LYS A 3 39.37 24.38 -25.99
N ILE A 4 38.46 23.46 -26.27
CA ILE A 4 37.09 23.49 -25.77
C ILE A 4 37.14 22.80 -24.40
N PHE A 5 36.92 23.57 -23.33
CA PHE A 5 36.76 23.03 -21.99
C PHE A 5 35.32 22.57 -21.79
N TYR A 6 35.05 21.30 -22.10
CA TYR A 6 33.89 20.59 -21.54
C TYR A 6 34.36 19.81 -20.30
N THR A 7 34.48 20.51 -19.17
CA THR A 7 34.68 19.89 -17.85
C THR A 7 33.44 20.10 -17.00
N SER A 8 32.46 19.22 -17.16
CA SER A 8 31.71 18.60 -16.06
C SER A 8 30.75 17.57 -16.65
N LEU A 9 31.28 16.36 -16.79
CA LEU A 9 30.55 15.14 -17.09
C LEU A 9 29.62 14.79 -15.90
N PHE A 10 28.55 14.03 -16.18
CA PHE A 10 27.57 13.45 -15.24
C PHE A 10 26.33 14.29 -14.85
N PHE A 11 25.56 14.72 -15.85
CA PHE A 11 24.12 14.40 -15.80
C PHE A 11 23.91 13.13 -16.61
N ILE A 12 24.28 11.98 -16.02
CA ILE A 12 23.57 10.75 -16.37
C ILE A 12 22.19 10.97 -15.76
N PHE A 13 21.25 11.47 -16.57
CA PHE A 13 19.87 11.06 -16.38
C PHE A 13 19.95 9.54 -16.21
N PRO A 14 19.64 8.98 -15.02
CA PRO A 14 19.56 7.53 -14.95
C PRO A 14 18.59 7.19 -16.06
N LEU A 15 19.02 6.30 -16.96
CA LEU A 15 18.22 5.68 -17.98
C LEU A 15 16.95 5.23 -17.26
N ILE A 16 15.89 6.05 -17.25
CA ILE A 16 14.82 5.94 -16.24
C ILE A 16 14.13 4.65 -16.60
N SER A 17 14.47 3.62 -15.83
CA SER A 17 13.80 2.35 -15.81
C SER A 17 12.31 2.67 -15.84
N SER A 18 11.58 2.11 -16.78
CA SER A 18 10.13 2.21 -16.95
C SER A 18 9.32 1.72 -15.74
N ALA A 19 9.96 1.60 -14.58
CA ALA A 19 9.49 1.05 -13.32
C ALA A 19 9.48 2.07 -12.14
N GLN A 20 9.99 3.30 -12.29
CA GLN A 20 9.82 4.33 -11.26
C GLN A 20 8.59 5.21 -11.55
N ILE A 21 7.65 5.24 -10.60
CA ILE A 21 6.43 6.04 -10.65
C ILE A 21 6.77 7.51 -10.94
N ASN A 22 5.98 8.15 -11.81
CA ASN A 22 6.21 9.53 -12.24
C ASN A 22 6.21 10.49 -11.02
N PRO A 23 7.22 11.35 -10.82
CA PRO A 23 7.26 12.31 -9.72
C PRO A 23 6.04 13.25 -9.65
N GLN A 24 5.44 13.60 -10.78
CA GLN A 24 4.21 14.40 -10.83
C GLN A 24 3.01 13.62 -10.31
N GLU A 25 2.96 12.31 -10.58
CA GLU A 25 1.92 11.41 -10.09
C GLU A 25 2.04 11.22 -8.58
N ILE A 26 3.28 11.06 -8.06
CA ILE A 26 3.53 11.03 -6.62
C ILE A 26 3.03 12.31 -5.95
N LYS A 27 3.33 13.47 -6.54
CA LYS A 27 2.86 14.76 -6.03
C LYS A 27 1.33 14.82 -6.00
N ARG A 28 0.67 14.45 -7.10
CA ARG A 28 -0.79 14.43 -7.21
C ARG A 28 -1.43 13.50 -6.18
N ILE A 29 -0.89 12.30 -6.00
CA ILE A 29 -1.41 11.33 -5.03
C ILE A 29 -1.25 11.85 -3.60
N LYS A 30 -0.12 12.48 -3.27
CA LYS A 30 0.09 13.11 -1.95
C LYS A 30 -0.89 14.26 -1.69
N GLU A 31 -1.17 15.08 -2.69
CA GLU A 31 -2.20 16.12 -2.60
C GLU A 31 -3.60 15.52 -2.40
N GLU A 32 -3.93 14.42 -3.09
CA GLU A 32 -5.19 13.69 -2.89
C GLU A 32 -5.29 13.13 -1.46
N ILE A 33 -4.23 12.52 -0.94
CA ILE A 33 -4.19 12.01 0.44
C ILE A 33 -4.44 13.16 1.43
N SER A 34 -3.77 14.30 1.26
CA SER A 34 -3.96 15.47 2.12
C SER A 34 -5.39 15.98 2.08
N LYS A 35 -6.04 15.96 0.91
CA LYS A 35 -7.43 16.35 0.74
C LYS A 35 -8.40 15.36 1.43
N ILE A 36 -8.14 14.06 1.31
CA ILE A 36 -8.94 13.03 1.99
C ILE A 36 -8.82 13.18 3.52
N GLN A 37 -7.61 13.44 4.01
CA GLN A 37 -7.35 13.62 5.44
C GLN A 37 -8.03 14.88 6.01
N SER A 38 -8.04 16.00 5.27
CA SER A 38 -8.69 17.23 5.71
C SER A 38 -10.23 17.16 5.69
N GLN A 39 -10.80 16.24 4.91
CA GLN A 39 -12.24 15.99 4.85
C GLN A 39 -12.72 14.95 5.88
N ALA A 40 -11.81 14.35 6.65
CA ALA A 40 -12.15 13.33 7.65
C ALA A 40 -12.55 13.98 8.98
N ASP A 41 -13.80 14.42 9.11
CA ASP A 41 -14.35 14.94 10.37
C ASP A 41 -14.47 13.84 11.45
N SER A 42 -14.25 14.23 12.70
CA SER A 42 -13.81 13.41 13.84
C SER A 42 -14.75 12.30 14.35
N ALA A 43 -15.91 12.04 13.75
CA ALA A 43 -16.92 11.15 14.33
C ALA A 43 -17.69 10.23 13.35
N ASN A 44 -17.15 9.92 12.16
CA ASN A 44 -17.89 9.12 11.16
C ASN A 44 -17.38 7.66 11.04
N PRO A 45 -18.24 6.63 11.23
CA PRO A 45 -17.89 5.22 10.97
C PRO A 45 -17.36 4.92 9.56
N LYS A 46 -17.63 5.77 8.57
CA LYS A 46 -17.03 5.70 7.21
C LYS A 46 -15.52 5.99 7.18
N ARG A 47 -14.90 6.28 8.33
CA ARG A 47 -13.49 6.65 8.42
C ARG A 47 -12.54 5.48 8.20
N ALA A 48 -12.95 4.25 8.51
CA ALA A 48 -12.16 3.06 8.18
C ALA A 48 -11.91 2.97 6.67
N ASP A 49 -12.96 3.10 5.85
CA ASP A 49 -12.86 3.09 4.39
C ASP A 49 -11.97 4.21 3.84
N LEU A 50 -11.98 5.39 4.48
CA LEU A 50 -11.07 6.48 4.11
C LEU A 50 -9.60 6.10 4.34
N PHE A 51 -9.29 5.47 5.47
CA PHE A 51 -7.94 4.99 5.75
C PHE A 51 -7.52 3.83 4.83
N VAL A 52 -8.44 2.94 4.45
CA VAL A 52 -8.20 1.95 3.39
C VAL A 52 -7.88 2.63 2.06
N LYS A 53 -8.64 3.67 1.69
CA LYS A 53 -8.38 4.44 0.47
C LYS A 53 -7.01 5.11 0.50
N ILE A 54 -6.65 5.75 1.63
CA ILE A 54 -5.33 6.35 1.81
C ILE A 54 -4.22 5.29 1.71
N GLY A 55 -4.40 4.11 2.32
CA GLY A 55 -3.43 3.01 2.24
C GLY A 55 -3.23 2.48 0.82
N LYS A 56 -4.31 2.41 0.03
CA LYS A 56 -4.25 2.08 -1.40
C LYS A 56 -3.47 3.13 -2.20
N LEU A 57 -3.69 4.41 -1.93
CA LEU A 57 -2.96 5.51 -2.57
C LEU A 57 -1.46 5.46 -2.24
N TYR A 58 -1.09 5.20 -0.99
CA TYR A 58 0.31 4.96 -0.62
C TYR A 58 0.90 3.72 -1.31
N SER A 59 0.12 2.65 -1.43
CA SER A 59 0.53 1.42 -2.14
C SER A 59 0.78 1.68 -3.63
N GLN A 60 -0.01 2.54 -4.28
CA GLN A 60 0.18 2.94 -5.67
C GLN A 60 1.52 3.66 -5.90
N ILE A 61 1.99 4.43 -4.91
CA ILE A 61 3.29 5.09 -4.96
C ILE A 61 4.44 4.24 -4.39
N ASN A 62 4.21 2.92 -4.21
CA ASN A 62 5.16 1.97 -3.61
C ASN A 62 5.62 2.32 -2.18
N ASP A 63 4.88 3.19 -1.49
CA ASP A 63 5.14 3.56 -0.09
C ASP A 63 4.45 2.57 0.85
N ALA A 64 5.04 1.37 0.95
CA ALA A 64 4.47 0.26 1.70
C ALA A 64 4.36 0.54 3.21
N ASP A 65 5.20 1.41 3.76
CA ASP A 65 5.20 1.73 5.18
C ASP A 65 4.04 2.64 5.55
N ASN A 66 3.82 3.73 4.78
CA ASN A 66 2.63 4.56 4.99
C ASN A 66 1.34 3.84 4.61
N ALA A 67 1.38 2.93 3.64
CA ALA A 67 0.26 2.06 3.34
C ALA A 67 -0.12 1.19 4.54
N GLN A 68 0.86 0.51 5.15
CA GLN A 68 0.65 -0.32 6.33
C GLN A 68 0.02 0.48 7.47
N ILE A 69 0.59 1.63 7.82
CA ILE A 69 0.07 2.50 8.90
C ILE A 69 -1.39 2.89 8.62
N SER A 70 -1.73 3.17 7.36
CA SER A 70 -3.08 3.56 6.99
C SER A 70 -4.05 2.39 7.13
N PHE A 71 -3.68 1.18 6.72
CA PHE A 71 -4.53 0.01 6.91
C PHE A 71 -4.66 -0.37 8.39
N GLU A 72 -3.60 -0.22 9.20
CA GLU A 72 -3.68 -0.41 10.65
C GLU A 72 -4.66 0.56 11.29
N LYS A 73 -4.63 1.85 10.91
CA LYS A 73 -5.65 2.83 11.35
C LYS A 73 -7.06 2.49 10.90
N ALA A 74 -7.22 1.89 9.71
CA ALA A 74 -8.53 1.41 9.29
C ALA A 74 -9.05 0.32 10.23
N LEU A 75 -8.17 -0.60 10.64
CA LEU A 75 -8.50 -1.68 11.58
C LEU A 75 -8.68 -1.22 13.03
N GLU A 76 -8.05 -0.11 13.44
CA GLU A 76 -8.33 0.52 14.74
C GLU A 76 -9.80 1.04 14.82
N ILE A 77 -10.37 1.42 13.68
CA ILE A 77 -11.74 1.96 13.58
C ILE A 77 -12.75 0.85 13.30
N ASP A 78 -12.45 -0.01 12.34
CA ASP A 78 -13.23 -1.19 12.00
C ASP A 78 -12.34 -2.44 12.00
N PRO A 79 -12.26 -3.16 13.13
CA PRO A 79 -11.47 -4.38 13.25
C PRO A 79 -11.92 -5.52 12.34
N LYS A 80 -13.07 -5.39 11.65
CA LYS A 80 -13.62 -6.41 10.75
C LYS A 80 -13.48 -6.02 9.28
N ASN A 81 -12.78 -4.95 8.96
CA ASN A 81 -12.61 -4.51 7.58
C ASN A 81 -11.77 -5.54 6.80
N ASP A 82 -12.45 -6.32 5.96
CA ASP A 82 -11.86 -7.44 5.22
C ASP A 82 -10.80 -6.97 4.21
N GLU A 83 -11.02 -5.80 3.60
CA GLU A 83 -10.08 -5.19 2.67
C GLU A 83 -8.80 -4.68 3.35
N ALA A 84 -8.90 -4.07 4.53
CA ALA A 84 -7.71 -3.69 5.29
C ALA A 84 -6.88 -4.91 5.70
N HIS A 85 -7.55 -6.00 6.13
CA HIS A 85 -6.89 -7.28 6.40
C HIS A 85 -6.22 -7.85 5.14
N PHE A 86 -6.90 -7.85 3.99
CA PHE A 86 -6.35 -8.29 2.71
C PHE A 86 -5.05 -7.55 2.36
N MET A 87 -5.09 -6.22 2.43
CA MET A 87 -3.94 -5.39 2.05
C MET A 87 -2.76 -5.54 3.02
N LEU A 88 -3.02 -5.65 4.33
CA LEU A 88 -1.96 -5.94 5.31
C LEU A 88 -1.34 -7.31 5.13
N ALA A 89 -2.14 -8.33 4.78
CA ALA A 89 -1.62 -9.66 4.51
C ALA A 89 -0.62 -9.65 3.35
N LEU A 90 -0.95 -8.96 2.25
CA LEU A 90 -0.04 -8.77 1.11
C LEU A 90 1.23 -8.01 1.49
N ILE A 91 1.12 -6.95 2.30
CA ILE A 91 2.30 -6.20 2.78
C ILE A 91 3.21 -7.10 3.63
N PHE A 92 2.64 -7.88 4.55
CA PHE A 92 3.43 -8.76 5.40
C PHE A 92 4.07 -9.91 4.63
N GLU A 93 3.42 -10.46 3.61
CA GLU A 93 4.05 -11.43 2.69
C GLU A 93 5.24 -10.82 1.95
N LYS A 94 5.08 -9.60 1.42
CA LYS A 94 6.17 -8.87 0.75
C LYS A 94 7.35 -8.62 1.71
N LYS A 95 7.05 -8.38 2.99
CA LYS A 95 8.05 -8.24 4.07
C LYS A 95 8.58 -9.59 4.59
N LYS A 96 8.09 -10.72 4.08
CA LYS A 96 8.43 -12.10 4.53
C LYS A 96 8.15 -12.36 6.02
N ILE A 97 7.12 -11.71 6.56
CA ILE A 97 6.66 -11.88 7.93
C ILE A 97 5.43 -12.81 7.90
N ASP A 98 5.69 -14.09 7.67
CA ASP A 98 4.67 -15.08 7.31
C ASP A 98 3.60 -15.27 8.41
N ASN A 99 3.98 -15.18 9.69
CA ASN A 99 3.05 -15.30 10.81
C ASN A 99 1.99 -14.19 10.81
N LYS A 100 2.39 -12.93 10.60
CA LYS A 100 1.45 -11.80 10.49
C LYS A 100 0.63 -11.88 9.22
N ALA A 101 1.25 -12.25 8.10
CA ALA A 101 0.53 -12.46 6.85
C ALA A 101 -0.60 -13.49 7.01
N LEU A 102 -0.29 -14.65 7.62
CA LEU A 102 -1.26 -15.71 7.87
C LEU A 102 -2.40 -15.25 8.79
N GLU A 103 -2.09 -14.47 9.83
CA GLU A 103 -3.10 -13.88 10.71
C GLU A 103 -4.08 -12.99 9.94
N HIS A 104 -3.56 -12.05 9.16
CA HIS A 104 -4.39 -11.12 8.39
C HIS A 104 -5.17 -11.83 7.27
N TRP A 105 -4.61 -12.85 6.62
CA TRP A 105 -5.34 -13.66 5.65
C TRP A 105 -6.53 -14.40 6.27
N LYS A 106 -6.34 -14.99 7.46
CA LYS A 106 -7.43 -15.66 8.19
C LYS A 106 -8.54 -14.70 8.56
N LYS A 107 -8.20 -13.51 9.07
CA LYS A 107 -9.20 -12.46 9.40
C LYS A 107 -9.92 -11.93 8.15
N CYS A 108 -9.20 -11.75 7.03
CA CYS A 108 -9.81 -11.40 5.75
C CYS A 108 -10.84 -12.46 5.34
N LEU A 109 -10.48 -13.75 5.40
CA LEU A 109 -11.38 -14.86 5.09
C LEU A 109 -12.59 -14.93 6.03
N GLU A 110 -12.40 -14.62 7.31
CA GLU A 110 -13.46 -14.64 8.32
C GLU A 110 -14.52 -13.56 8.08
N PHE A 111 -14.10 -12.35 7.70
CA PHE A 111 -15.00 -11.20 7.57
C PHE A 111 -15.49 -10.94 6.14
N THR A 112 -14.81 -11.48 5.13
CA THR A 112 -15.17 -11.16 3.74
C THR A 112 -16.46 -11.84 3.30
N SER A 113 -17.32 -11.06 2.64
CA SER A 113 -18.43 -11.58 1.81
C SER A 113 -18.04 -11.64 0.33
N ASN A 114 -16.83 -11.20 -0.03
CA ASN A 114 -16.35 -11.14 -1.40
C ASN A 114 -15.71 -12.47 -1.82
N ALA A 115 -16.30 -13.13 -2.82
CA ALA A 115 -15.82 -14.42 -3.33
C ALA A 115 -14.38 -14.37 -3.85
N SER A 116 -13.94 -13.24 -4.42
CA SER A 116 -12.58 -13.06 -4.90
C SER A 116 -11.57 -12.99 -3.75
N PHE A 117 -11.87 -12.23 -2.70
CA PHE A 117 -11.01 -12.15 -1.52
C PHE A 117 -10.91 -13.50 -0.81
N LYS A 118 -12.04 -14.21 -0.70
CA LYS A 118 -12.09 -15.57 -0.17
C LYS A 118 -11.13 -16.52 -0.92
N ALA A 119 -11.23 -16.60 -2.24
CA ALA A 119 -10.40 -17.50 -3.04
C ALA A 119 -8.90 -17.15 -2.94
N ILE A 120 -8.56 -15.85 -2.92
CA ILE A 120 -7.18 -15.39 -2.77
C ILE A 120 -6.67 -15.74 -1.36
N ALA A 121 -7.42 -15.42 -0.31
CA ALA A 121 -7.03 -15.72 1.06
C ALA A 121 -6.80 -17.21 1.28
N GLU A 122 -7.70 -18.09 0.82
CA GLU A 122 -7.55 -19.55 0.92
C GLU A 122 -6.27 -20.04 0.23
N LYS A 123 -5.95 -19.53 -0.96
CA LYS A 123 -4.72 -19.87 -1.69
C LYS A 123 -3.48 -19.49 -0.90
N HIS A 124 -3.43 -18.26 -0.38
CA HIS A 124 -2.27 -17.76 0.36
C HIS A 124 -2.12 -18.44 1.72
N ILE A 125 -3.22 -18.70 2.45
CA ILE A 125 -3.21 -19.48 3.70
C ILE A 125 -2.62 -20.87 3.46
N ASN A 126 -3.08 -21.56 2.40
CA ASN A 126 -2.57 -22.89 2.07
C ASN A 126 -1.08 -22.88 1.72
N TYR A 127 -0.61 -21.86 1.00
CA TYR A 127 0.80 -21.70 0.68
C TYR A 127 1.65 -21.47 1.93
N LEU A 128 1.26 -20.51 2.78
CA LEU A 128 2.00 -20.17 4.00
C LEU A 128 1.98 -21.27 5.06
N SER A 129 0.90 -22.07 5.13
CA SER A 129 0.78 -23.15 6.12
C SER A 129 1.61 -24.40 5.75
N ARG A 130 2.13 -24.48 4.52
CA ARG A 130 2.92 -25.61 4.01
C ARG A 130 4.42 -25.34 3.95
N LYS A 131 4.82 -24.09 4.19
CA LYS A 131 6.21 -23.63 4.17
C LYS A 131 6.89 -23.97 5.48
#